data_AF-A0A2G2PGS7-F1
#
_entry.id   AF-A0A2G2PGS7-F1
#
_cell.length_a   1.000
_cell.length_b   1.000
_cell.length_c   1.000
_cell.angle_alpha   90.00
_cell.angle_beta   90.00
_cell.angle_gamma   90.00
#
_symmetry.space_group_name_H-M   'P 1'
#
loop_
_entity.id
_entity.type
_entity.pdbx_description
1 polymer ?
#
loop_
_entity_poly.entity_id
_entity_poly.type
_entity_poly.pdbx_seq_one_letter_code
_entity_poly.pdbx_strand_id
1 'polypeptide(L)' 'MCGFYDDEQKIKKGDKALYKNENITIVSAKHLSENRTMDITYIAENDVLQKILNIPYKTSGFGLSLVQRLI' A
#
# COMPACT_ATOMS: atom_id res chain seq x y z
N MET A 1 4.17 9.33 -24.99
CA MET A 1 5.20 9.35 -23.93
C MET A 1 4.60 10.09 -22.74
N CYS A 2 4.22 9.37 -21.66
CA CYS A 2 3.64 9.95 -20.45
C CYS A 2 4.23 9.17 -19.25
N GLY A 3 5.52 9.40 -18.98
CA GLY A 3 6.21 8.85 -17.82
C GLY A 3 5.94 9.74 -16.63
N PHE A 4 4.89 9.46 -15.86
CA PHE A 4 4.62 10.12 -14.57
C PHE A 4 3.84 9.23 -13.62
N TYR A 5 4.20 7.94 -13.57
CA TYR A 5 3.98 7.13 -12.38
C TYR A 5 5.17 6.19 -12.29
N ASP A 6 6.09 6.43 -11.36
CA ASP A 6 7.02 5.39 -10.92
C ASP A 6 6.18 4.26 -10.31
N ASP A 7 5.76 3.33 -11.17
CA ASP A 7 4.94 2.15 -10.88
C ASP A 7 5.58 1.21 -9.84
N GLU A 8 6.86 1.44 -9.51
CA GLU A 8 7.67 0.62 -8.63
C GLU A 8 7.23 0.70 -7.16
N GLN A 9 6.71 1.85 -6.70
CA GLN A 9 6.24 2.03 -5.30
C GLN A 9 4.74 1.83 -5.11
N LYS A 10 4.00 1.50 -6.17
CA LYS A 10 2.55 1.36 -6.10
C LYS A 10 2.18 0.05 -5.45
N ILE A 11 1.59 0.11 -4.26
CA ILE A 11 1.08 -1.06 -3.53
C ILE A 11 -0.21 -1.58 -4.20
N LYS A 12 -0.31 -2.89 -4.41
CA LYS A 12 -1.48 -3.57 -5.00
C LYS A 12 -2.05 -4.62 -4.05
N LYS A 13 -3.28 -5.05 -4.29
CA LYS A 13 -3.88 -6.20 -3.59
C LYS A 13 -3.01 -7.44 -3.78
N GLY A 14 -2.72 -8.15 -2.69
CA GLY A 14 -1.87 -9.34 -2.68
C GLY A 14 -0.38 -9.05 -2.50
N ASP A 15 0.05 -7.79 -2.61
CA ASP A 15 1.43 -7.44 -2.29
C ASP A 15 1.70 -7.62 -0.79
N LYS A 16 2.93 -8.01 -0.46
CA LYS A 16 3.48 -7.90 0.89
C LYS A 16 4.32 -6.64 0.98
N ALA A 17 4.08 -5.87 2.02
CA ALA A 17 4.79 -4.63 2.27
C ALA A 17 5.24 -4.57 3.73
N LEU A 18 6.24 -3.75 4.00
CA LEU A 18 6.68 -3.39 5.33
C LEU A 18 6.04 -2.05 5.67
N TYR A 19 5.25 -2.02 6.74
CA TYR A 19 4.68 -0.79 7.29
C TYR A 19 5.09 -0.66 8.75
N LYS A 20 5.74 0.44 9.12
CA LYS A 20 6.23 0.68 10.50
C LYS A 20 7.06 -0.48 11.07
N ASN A 21 7.89 -1.12 10.24
CA ASN A 21 8.73 -2.26 10.61
C ASN A 21 7.95 -3.57 10.89
N GLU A 22 6.69 -3.64 10.47
CA GLU A 22 5.88 -4.87 10.49
C GLU A 22 5.57 -5.33 9.06
N ASN A 23 5.62 -6.63 8.82
CA ASN A 23 5.16 -7.20 7.56
C ASN A 23 3.64 -7.16 7.52
N ILE A 24 3.12 -6.57 6.45
CA ILE A 24 1.70 -6.47 6.18
C ILE A 24 1.37 -7.09 4.84
N THR A 25 0.22 -7.75 4.78
CA THR A 25 -0.36 -8.28 3.55
C THR A 25 -1.51 -7.40 3.12
N ILE A 26 -1.46 -6.93 1.89
CA ILE A 26 -2.44 -6.00 1.35
C ILE A 26 -3.65 -6.76 0.86
N VAL A 27 -4.80 -6.52 1.48
CA VAL A 27 -6.08 -7.16 1.14
C VAL A 27 -6.83 -6.35 0.08
N SER A 28 -6.74 -5.03 0.14
CA SER A 28 -7.40 -4.13 -0.80
C SER A 28 -6.65 -2.80 -0.89
N ALA A 29 -6.72 -2.17 -2.06
CA ALA A 29 -6.22 -0.83 -2.30
C ALA A 29 -7.27 -0.08 -3.13
N LYS A 30 -7.92 0.92 -2.53
CA LYS A 30 -8.97 1.72 -3.16
C LYS A 30 -8.49 3.15 -3.38
N HIS A 31 -8.51 3.60 -4.62
CA HIS A 31 -8.19 4.96 -4.98
C HIS A 31 -9.37 5.90 -4.68
N LEU A 32 -9.10 6.98 -3.95
CA LEU A 32 -10.01 8.10 -3.72
C LEU A 32 -9.51 9.30 -4.53
N SER A 33 -10.09 9.50 -5.71
CA SER A 33 -9.69 10.56 -6.66
C SER A 33 -9.99 11.96 -6.14
N GLU A 34 -11.04 12.12 -5.32
CA GLU A 34 -11.46 13.41 -4.74
C GLU A 34 -10.34 14.04 -3.89
N ASN A 35 -9.66 13.24 -3.07
CA ASN A 35 -8.63 13.71 -2.16
C ASN A 35 -7.21 13.30 -2.59
N ARG A 36 -7.05 12.62 -3.73
CA ARG A 36 -5.78 12.04 -4.20
C ARG A 36 -5.12 11.13 -3.15
N THR A 37 -5.95 10.40 -2.41
CA THR A 37 -5.56 9.44 -1.38
C THR A 37 -5.98 8.03 -1.74
N MET A 38 -5.39 7.04 -1.11
CA MET A 38 -5.63 5.62 -1.29
C MET A 38 -5.93 5.00 0.07
N ASP A 39 -7.07 4.32 0.17
CA ASP A 39 -7.38 3.47 1.30
C ASP A 39 -6.80 2.09 1.05
N ILE A 40 -5.85 1.70 1.88
CA ILE A 40 -5.21 0.41 1.87
C ILE A 40 -5.76 -0.39 3.04
N THR A 41 -6.45 -1.49 2.73
CA THR A 41 -6.81 -2.50 3.73
C THR A 41 -5.70 -3.53 3.79
N TYR A 42 -5.14 -3.75 4.97
CA TYR A 42 -4.05 -4.71 5.18
C TYR A 42 -4.28 -5.53 6.45
N ILE A 43 -3.61 -6.68 6.52
CA ILE A 43 -3.53 -7.53 7.70
C ILE A 43 -2.05 -7.64 8.05
N ALA A 44 -1.69 -7.29 9.29
CA ALA A 44 -0.33 -7.50 9.77
C ALA A 44 -0.08 -8.98 10.04
N GLU A 45 1.14 -9.47 9.83
CA GLU A 45 1.47 -10.90 9.96
C GLU A 45 1.18 -11.45 11.38
N ASN A 46 1.29 -10.59 12.40
CA ASN A 46 1.00 -10.93 13.80
C ASN A 46 -0.41 -10.54 14.26
N ASP A 47 -1.27 -10.08 13.35
CA ASP A 47 -2.63 -9.61 13.67
C ASP A 47 -3.66 -10.36 12.82
N VAL A 48 -4.84 -10.58 13.40
CA VAL A 48 -5.96 -11.23 12.69
C VAL A 48 -6.95 -10.19 12.17
N LEU A 49 -6.82 -8.94 12.62
CA LEU A 49 -7.72 -7.86 12.28
C LEU A 49 -7.27 -7.13 11.00
N GLN A 50 -8.24 -6.91 10.11
CA GLN A 50 -8.06 -6.03 8.96
C GLN A 50 -7.99 -4.58 9.43
N LYS A 51 -6.90 -3.91 9.08
CA LYS A 51 -6.68 -2.49 9.35
C LYS A 51 -6.81 -1.71 8.05
N ILE A 52 -7.35 -0.49 8.16
CA ILE A 52 -7.44 0.44 7.04
C ILE A 52 -6.43 1.55 7.27
N LEU A 53 -5.65 1.86 6.25
CA LEU A 53 -4.71 2.96 6.23
C LEU A 53 -5.02 3.85 5.04
N ASN A 54 -5.33 5.11 5.31
CA ASN A 54 -5.43 6.13 4.27
C ASN A 54 -4.05 6.75 4.04
N ILE A 55 -3.53 6.66 2.82
CA ILE A 55 -2.26 7.30 2.42
C ILE A 55 -2.46 8.19 1.20
N PRO A 56 -1.70 9.27 1.03
CA PRO A 56 -1.65 10.00 -0.23
C PRO A 56 -1.10 9.12 -1.37
N TYR A 57 -1.46 9.41 -2.62
CA TYR A 57 -0.93 8.68 -3.80
C TYR A 57 0.59 8.67 -3.88
N LYS A 58 1.23 9.71 -3.35
CA LYS A 58 2.68 9.73 -3.13
C LYS A 58 2.97 8.99 -1.83
N THR A 59 3.22 7.70 -1.93
CA THR A 59 3.54 6.82 -0.79
C THR A 59 4.93 7.12 -0.20
N SER A 60 5.77 7.89 -0.90
CA SER A 60 7.10 8.30 -0.48
C SER A 60 7.05 9.05 0.85
N GLY A 61 7.65 8.47 1.90
CA GLY A 61 7.71 9.04 3.24
C GLY A 61 6.64 8.54 4.23
N PHE A 62 5.69 7.71 3.80
CA PHE A 62 4.67 7.15 4.71
C PHE A 62 5.11 5.86 5.44
N GLY A 63 6.38 5.46 5.29
CA GLY A 63 6.93 4.26 5.92
C GLY A 63 6.35 2.95 5.39
N LEU A 64 5.83 2.97 4.16
CA LEU A 64 5.25 1.84 3.45
C LEU A 64 6.20 1.43 2.32
N SER A 65 6.87 0.30 2.49
CA SER A 65 7.85 -0.21 1.52
C SER A 65 7.38 -1.53 0.96
N LEU A 66 7.31 -1.65 -0.36
CA LEU A 66 6.98 -2.93 -1.01
C LEU A 66 8.11 -3.94 -0.70
N VAL A 67 7.75 -5.11 -0.17
CA VAL A 67 8.70 -6.20 0.14
C VAL A 67 8.63 -7.27 -0.93
N GLN A 68 7.43 -7.67 -1.32
CA GLN A 68 7.23 -8.72 -2.30
C GLN A 68 5.96 -8.47 -3.12
N ARG A 69 6.07 -8.64 -4.43
CA ARG A 69 4.93 -8.74 -5.35
C ARG A 69 4.80 -10.20 -5.80
N LEU A 70 3.70 -10.83 -5.42
CA LEU A 70 3.32 -12.12 -6.00
C LEU A 70 2.74 -11.83 -7.39
N ILE A 71 3.54 -12.11 -8.42
CA ILE A 71 3.19 -12.00 -9.85
C ILE A 71 2.25 -13.14 -10.23
#